data_AF-A0A2D8I1I9-F1
#
_entry.id   AF-A0A2D8I1I9-F1
#
_cell.length_a   1.000
_cell.length_b   1.000
_cell.length_c   1.000
_cell.angle_alpha   90.00
_cell.angle_beta   90.00
_cell.angle_gamma   90.00
#
_symmetry.space_group_name_H-M   'P 1'
#
loop_
_entity.id
_entity.type
_entity.pdbx_description
1 polymer ?
#
loop_
_entity_poly.entity_id
_entity_poly.type
_entity_poly.pdbx_seq_one_letter_code
_entity_poly.pdbx_strand_id
1 'polypeptide(L)'
;MDEDSVHISDSDEAKASITRLLKAIEGWATKESQKGELELTAFSAALASNIISFHDFTSKDCRNSQNLIGAVARAKQHIEKEHKKFDSEIDKMHVKFAQEMEELDLKIIRDRKEFKNYLISVIYAEEYNKLRVALTNIYETLDAKAKYESA
;
A
#
# COMPACT_ATOMS: atom_id res chain seq x y z
N MET A 1 -37.97 -53.78 2.00
CA MET A 1 -38.59 -52.48 1.70
C MET A 1 -38.84 -51.82 3.03
N ASP A 2 -37.86 -51.06 3.52
CA ASP A 2 -38.01 -50.18 4.68
C ASP A 2 -37.92 -48.76 4.13
N GLU A 3 -39.03 -48.28 3.56
CA GLU A 3 -39.09 -47.01 2.81
C GLU A 3 -39.66 -45.83 3.61
N ASP A 4 -39.95 -46.00 4.91
CA ASP A 4 -40.61 -44.96 5.73
C ASP A 4 -39.80 -44.58 6.99
N SER A 5 -38.49 -44.39 6.89
CA SER A 5 -37.75 -43.71 7.97
C SER A 5 -37.96 -42.20 7.86
N VAL A 6 -38.97 -41.67 8.55
CA VAL A 6 -39.15 -40.22 8.70
C VAL A 6 -37.95 -39.67 9.45
N HIS A 7 -37.08 -38.91 8.76
CA HIS A 7 -35.95 -38.26 9.40
C HIS A 7 -36.45 -37.07 10.24
N ILE A 8 -35.98 -36.97 11.49
CA ILE A 8 -36.32 -35.86 12.40
C ILE A 8 -35.96 -34.50 11.78
N SER A 9 -34.94 -34.45 10.93
CA SER A 9 -34.54 -33.25 10.17
C SER A 9 -35.64 -32.73 9.24
N ASP A 10 -36.54 -33.61 8.78
CA ASP A 10 -37.62 -33.26 7.86
C ASP A 10 -38.94 -32.94 8.58
N SER A 11 -38.95 -33.00 9.92
CA SER A 11 -40.14 -32.69 10.71
C SER A 11 -40.54 -31.22 10.58
N ASP A 12 -41.82 -30.94 10.82
CA ASP A 12 -42.35 -29.58 10.77
C ASP A 12 -41.71 -28.69 11.85
N GLU A 13 -41.37 -29.25 13.01
CA GLU A 13 -40.64 -28.55 14.08
C GLU A 13 -39.23 -28.15 13.64
N ALA A 14 -38.50 -29.04 12.96
CA ALA A 14 -37.17 -28.75 12.42
C ALA A 14 -37.24 -27.61 11.38
N LYS A 15 -38.17 -27.69 10.44
CA LYS A 15 -38.43 -26.64 9.43
C LYS A 15 -38.84 -25.30 10.07
N ALA A 16 -39.69 -25.33 11.10
CA ALA A 16 -40.07 -24.14 11.85
C ALA A 16 -38.91 -23.54 12.63
N SER A 17 -37.99 -24.36 13.15
CA SER A 17 -36.76 -23.91 13.81
C SER A 17 -35.84 -23.18 12.82
N ILE A 18 -35.60 -23.76 11.64
CA ILE A 18 -34.82 -23.13 10.57
C ILE A 18 -35.45 -21.81 10.14
N THR A 19 -36.77 -21.78 9.96
CA THR A 19 -37.49 -20.55 9.57
C THR A 19 -37.30 -19.41 10.59
N ARG A 20 -37.32 -19.73 11.89
CA ARG A 20 -37.06 -18.74 12.96
C ARG A 20 -35.61 -18.25 12.94
N LEU A 21 -34.64 -19.15 12.71
CA LEU A 21 -33.23 -18.78 12.56
C LEU A 21 -33.02 -17.82 11.38
N LEU A 22 -33.60 -18.10 10.22
CA LEU A 22 -33.52 -17.23 9.04
C LEU A 22 -34.07 -15.83 9.32
N LYS A 23 -35.20 -15.73 10.03
CA LYS A 23 -35.75 -14.44 10.46
C LYS A 23 -34.84 -13.69 11.43
N ALA A 24 -34.17 -14.41 12.35
CA ALA A 24 -33.22 -13.80 13.27
C ALA A 24 -32.00 -13.25 12.51
N ILE A 25 -31.49 -14.00 11.53
CA ILE A 25 -30.40 -13.57 10.64
C ILE A 25 -30.81 -12.32 9.86
N GLU A 26 -32.00 -12.32 9.25
CA GLU A 26 -32.51 -11.16 8.50
C GLU A 26 -32.66 -9.92 9.39
N GLY A 27 -33.21 -10.09 10.60
CA GLY A 27 -33.35 -9.00 11.57
C GLY A 27 -32.01 -8.44 12.04
N TRP A 28 -31.02 -9.30 12.25
CA TRP A 28 -29.64 -8.89 12.55
C TRP A 28 -29.03 -8.11 11.37
N ALA A 29 -29.04 -8.67 10.17
CA ALA A 29 -28.46 -8.05 8.98
C ALA A 29 -29.09 -6.69 8.68
N THR A 30 -30.41 -6.57 8.82
CA THR A 30 -31.13 -5.31 8.61
C THR A 30 -30.64 -4.23 9.58
N LYS A 31 -30.46 -4.55 10.86
CA LYS A 31 -29.97 -3.60 11.88
C LYS A 31 -28.52 -3.18 11.62
N GLU A 32 -27.64 -4.14 11.33
CA GLU A 32 -26.22 -3.84 11.05
C GLU A 32 -26.06 -3.00 9.78
N SER A 33 -26.84 -3.27 8.74
CA SER A 33 -26.77 -2.54 7.46
C SER A 33 -27.21 -1.07 7.50
N GLN A 34 -27.79 -0.64 8.61
CA GLN A 34 -28.27 0.73 8.83
C GLN A 34 -27.31 1.57 9.71
N LYS A 35 -26.20 0.99 10.17
CA LYS A 35 -25.20 1.68 10.99
C LYS A 35 -24.26 2.55 10.13
N GLY A 36 -23.34 3.24 10.81
CA GLY A 36 -22.33 4.10 10.20
C GLY A 36 -21.31 3.33 9.34
N GLU A 37 -20.45 4.09 8.64
CA GLU A 37 -19.51 3.53 7.65
C GLU A 37 -18.54 2.49 8.26
N LEU A 38 -18.02 2.73 9.46
CA LEU A 38 -17.09 1.80 10.13
C LEU A 38 -17.80 0.49 10.50
N GLU A 39 -19.00 0.60 11.07
CA GLU A 39 -19.81 -0.55 11.43
C GLU A 39 -20.28 -1.32 10.19
N LEU A 40 -20.54 -0.65 9.08
CA LEU A 40 -20.91 -1.29 7.82
C LEU A 40 -19.74 -2.08 7.23
N THR A 41 -18.50 -1.60 7.40
CA THR A 41 -17.28 -2.36 7.09
C THR A 41 -17.15 -3.60 8.00
N ALA A 42 -17.38 -3.45 9.32
CA ALA A 42 -17.35 -4.56 10.26
C ALA A 42 -18.45 -5.61 9.95
N PHE A 43 -19.65 -5.16 9.59
CA PHE A 43 -20.73 -6.02 9.12
C PHE A 43 -20.34 -6.79 7.86
N SER A 44 -19.69 -6.12 6.90
CA SER A 44 -19.20 -6.77 5.69
C SER A 44 -18.16 -7.85 5.99
N ALA A 45 -17.25 -7.59 6.94
CA ALA A 45 -16.29 -8.59 7.41
C ALA A 45 -16.98 -9.78 8.10
N ALA A 46 -18.02 -9.53 8.89
CA ALA A 46 -18.81 -10.59 9.52
C ALA A 46 -19.55 -11.46 8.47
N LEU A 47 -20.13 -10.86 7.43
CA LEU A 47 -20.74 -11.61 6.33
C LEU A 47 -19.71 -12.49 5.59
N ALA A 48 -18.49 -11.98 5.38
CA ALA A 48 -17.42 -12.69 4.68
C ALA A 48 -16.75 -13.79 5.52
N SER A 49 -17.00 -13.83 6.83
CA SER A 49 -16.38 -14.79 7.75
C SER A 49 -16.87 -16.24 7.60
N ASN A 50 -17.86 -16.50 6.75
CA ASN A 50 -18.50 -17.81 6.54
C ASN A 50 -19.13 -18.43 7.80
N ILE A 51 -19.42 -17.63 8.84
CA ILE A 51 -20.21 -18.08 10.00
C ILE A 51 -21.63 -18.50 9.57
N ILE A 52 -22.18 -17.84 8.56
CA ILE A 52 -23.46 -18.19 7.94
C ILE A 52 -23.17 -18.70 6.53
N SER A 53 -23.47 -19.98 6.29
CA SER A 53 -23.37 -20.58 4.96
C SER A 53 -24.60 -20.20 4.12
N PHE A 54 -24.53 -19.05 3.44
CA PHE A 54 -25.61 -18.58 2.56
C PHE A 54 -25.83 -19.51 1.36
N HIS A 55 -24.87 -20.38 1.02
CA HIS A 55 -25.01 -21.39 -0.03
C HIS A 55 -26.06 -22.45 0.30
N ASP A 56 -26.32 -22.70 1.59
CA ASP A 56 -27.30 -23.68 2.04
C ASP A 56 -28.73 -23.11 2.07
N PHE A 57 -28.92 -21.84 1.73
CA PHE A 57 -30.23 -21.22 1.69
C PHE A 57 -30.98 -21.68 0.45
N THR A 58 -32.20 -22.17 0.62
CA THR A 58 -33.01 -22.61 -0.52
C THR A 58 -33.53 -21.40 -1.30
N SER A 59 -33.96 -21.62 -2.55
CA SER A 59 -34.63 -20.57 -3.34
C SER A 59 -35.91 -20.04 -2.69
N LYS A 60 -36.54 -20.81 -1.80
CA LYS A 60 -37.71 -20.35 -1.02
C LYS A 60 -37.26 -19.39 0.09
N ASP A 61 -36.17 -19.70 0.77
CA ASP A 61 -35.60 -18.87 1.83
C ASP A 61 -35.17 -17.51 1.28
N CYS A 62 -34.43 -17.50 0.16
CA CYS A 62 -34.03 -16.26 -0.51
C CYS A 62 -35.23 -15.39 -0.93
N ARG A 63 -36.30 -15.99 -1.44
CA ARG A 63 -37.53 -15.25 -1.79
C ARG A 63 -38.18 -14.61 -0.56
N ASN A 64 -38.18 -15.31 0.57
CA ASN A 64 -38.79 -14.84 1.80
C ASN A 64 -37.92 -13.85 2.59
N SER A 65 -36.63 -13.74 2.27
CA SER A 65 -35.66 -12.90 2.97
C SER A 65 -35.17 -11.71 2.13
N GLN A 66 -36.12 -10.94 1.57
CA GLN A 66 -35.79 -9.78 0.73
C GLN A 66 -35.04 -8.67 1.50
N ASN A 67 -35.30 -8.50 2.80
CA ASN A 67 -34.59 -7.49 3.59
C ASN A 67 -33.14 -7.90 3.83
N LEU A 68 -32.88 -9.20 4.00
CA LEU A 68 -31.52 -9.74 4.07
C LEU A 68 -30.75 -9.44 2.78
N ILE A 69 -31.36 -9.68 1.62
CA ILE A 69 -30.75 -9.37 0.31
C ILE A 69 -30.45 -7.86 0.22
N GLY A 70 -31.40 -7.01 0.64
CA GLY A 70 -31.21 -5.56 0.68
C GLY A 70 -30.07 -5.13 1.61
N ALA A 71 -29.94 -5.75 2.78
CA ALA A 71 -28.86 -5.48 3.73
C ALA A 71 -27.48 -5.85 3.16
N VAL A 72 -27.38 -7.03 2.54
CA VAL A 72 -26.15 -7.49 1.86
C VAL A 72 -25.80 -6.59 0.67
N ALA A 73 -26.80 -6.14 -0.10
CA ALA A 73 -26.58 -5.23 -1.23
C ALA A 73 -26.00 -3.88 -0.78
N ARG A 74 -26.47 -3.32 0.34
CA ARG A 74 -25.91 -2.08 0.92
C ARG A 74 -24.45 -2.28 1.35
N ALA A 75 -24.16 -3.38 2.03
CA ALA A 75 -22.79 -3.73 2.42
C ALA A 75 -21.87 -3.85 1.19
N LYS A 76 -22.32 -4.54 0.13
CA LYS A 76 -21.61 -4.64 -1.14
C LYS A 76 -21.31 -3.26 -1.75
N GLN A 77 -22.32 -2.40 -1.85
CA GLN A 77 -22.16 -1.06 -2.41
C GLN A 77 -21.17 -0.20 -1.61
N HIS A 78 -21.21 -0.31 -0.28
CA HIS A 78 -20.27 0.36 0.61
C HIS A 78 -18.83 -0.10 0.39
N ILE A 79 -18.59 -1.42 0.36
CA ILE A 79 -17.26 -1.97 0.13
C ILE A 79 -16.74 -1.62 -1.27
N GLU A 80 -17.58 -1.61 -2.30
CA GLU A 80 -17.19 -1.16 -3.64
C GLU A 80 -16.76 0.33 -3.66
N LYS A 81 -17.45 1.18 -2.91
CA LYS A 81 -17.09 2.60 -2.76
C LYS A 81 -15.75 2.75 -2.06
N GLU A 82 -15.55 2.09 -0.92
CA GLU A 82 -14.29 2.16 -0.18
C GLU A 82 -13.12 1.57 -0.97
N HIS A 83 -13.32 0.46 -1.68
CA HIS A 83 -12.31 -0.11 -2.57
C HIS A 83 -11.85 0.91 -3.60
N LYS A 84 -12.78 1.53 -4.35
CA LYS A 84 -12.44 2.55 -5.37
C LYS A 84 -11.71 3.75 -4.76
N LYS A 85 -12.10 4.17 -3.56
CA LYS A 85 -11.44 5.26 -2.84
C LYS A 85 -9.97 4.90 -2.57
N PHE A 86 -9.70 3.76 -1.95
CA PHE A 86 -8.34 3.34 -1.63
C PHE A 86 -7.49 3.04 -2.87
N ASP A 87 -8.08 2.47 -3.91
CA ASP A 87 -7.43 2.28 -5.22
C ASP A 87 -6.94 3.62 -5.79
N SER A 88 -7.80 4.64 -5.76
CA SER A 88 -7.43 6.00 -6.20
C SER A 88 -6.37 6.68 -5.31
N GLU A 89 -6.34 6.37 -4.01
CA GLU A 89 -5.32 6.88 -3.09
C GLU A 89 -3.96 6.22 -3.38
N ILE A 90 -3.98 4.91 -3.68
CA ILE A 90 -2.80 4.15 -4.09
C ILE A 90 -2.23 4.71 -5.39
N ASP A 91 -3.05 5.01 -6.40
CA ASP A 91 -2.59 5.64 -7.64
C ASP A 91 -1.91 6.99 -7.41
N LYS A 92 -2.46 7.83 -6.52
CA LYS A 92 -1.85 9.11 -6.15
C LYS A 92 -0.49 8.91 -5.48
N MET A 93 -0.38 7.93 -4.59
CA MET A 93 0.90 7.57 -3.96
C MET A 93 1.91 7.09 -4.99
N HIS A 94 1.50 6.27 -5.97
CA HIS A 94 2.37 5.81 -7.05
C HIS A 94 2.93 6.98 -7.87
N VAL A 95 2.09 7.94 -8.28
CA VAL A 95 2.54 9.13 -9.01
C VAL A 95 3.53 9.93 -8.18
N LYS A 96 3.23 10.14 -6.90
CA LYS A 96 4.10 10.89 -5.99
C LYS A 96 5.45 10.19 -5.79
N PHE A 97 5.45 8.87 -5.61
CA PHE A 97 6.68 8.10 -5.50
C PHE A 97 7.51 8.13 -6.79
N ALA A 98 6.86 8.09 -7.97
CA ALA A 98 7.56 8.23 -9.24
C ALA A 98 8.25 9.59 -9.36
N GLN A 99 7.58 10.68 -8.96
CA GLN A 99 8.16 12.03 -8.94
C GLN A 99 9.33 12.13 -7.96
N GLU A 100 9.18 11.62 -6.74
CA GLU A 100 10.24 11.63 -5.72
C GLU A 100 11.45 10.80 -6.16
N MET A 101 11.25 9.68 -6.86
CA MET A 101 12.34 8.91 -7.47
C MET A 101 13.05 9.67 -8.59
N GLU A 102 12.31 10.34 -9.48
CA GLU A 102 12.89 11.15 -10.55
C GLU A 102 13.75 12.30 -9.98
N GLU A 103 13.28 12.98 -8.93
CA GLU A 103 14.06 14.00 -8.24
C GLU A 103 15.34 13.45 -7.60
N LEU A 104 15.28 12.24 -7.04
CA LEU A 104 16.43 11.57 -6.45
C LEU A 104 17.46 11.20 -7.53
N ASP A 105 17.01 10.67 -8.67
CA ASP A 105 17.86 10.40 -9.83
C ASP A 105 18.54 11.69 -10.36
N LEU A 106 17.80 12.80 -10.43
CA LEU A 106 18.36 14.10 -10.83
C LEU A 106 19.43 14.60 -9.85
N LYS A 107 19.22 14.42 -8.54
CA LYS A 107 20.25 14.73 -7.53
C LYS A 107 21.49 13.86 -7.71
N ILE A 108 21.34 12.56 -7.90
CA ILE A 108 22.48 11.65 -8.16
C ILE A 108 23.26 12.08 -9.41
N ILE A 109 22.57 12.45 -10.49
CA ILE A 109 23.21 12.94 -11.73
C ILE A 109 23.96 14.25 -11.49
N ARG A 110 23.40 15.17 -10.69
CA ARG A 110 24.06 16.41 -10.30
C ARG A 110 25.30 16.15 -9.46
N ASP A 111 25.21 15.26 -8.48
CA ASP A 111 26.30 14.93 -7.57
C ASP A 111 27.48 14.28 -8.32
N ARG A 112 27.24 13.56 -9.43
CA ARG A 112 28.31 13.10 -10.35
C ARG A 112 29.09 14.24 -11.00
N LYS A 113 28.44 15.36 -11.35
CA LYS A 113 29.15 16.55 -11.90
C LYS A 113 29.98 17.24 -10.83
N GLU A 114 29.46 17.35 -9.61
CA GLU A 114 30.22 17.91 -8.49
C GLU A 114 31.43 17.04 -8.13
N PHE A 115 31.28 15.71 -8.16
CA PHE A 115 32.41 14.79 -7.99
C PHE A 115 33.47 14.92 -9.09
N LYS A 116 33.05 15.11 -10.35
CA LYS A 116 33.98 15.39 -11.46
C LYS A 116 34.73 16.70 -11.23
N ASN A 117 34.05 17.75 -10.77
CA ASN A 117 34.69 19.03 -10.45
C ASN A 117 35.67 18.89 -9.27
N TYR A 118 35.31 18.12 -8.25
CA TYR A 118 36.21 17.78 -7.15
C TYR A 118 37.49 17.09 -7.65
N LEU A 119 37.37 16.06 -8.49
CA LEU A 119 38.53 15.37 -9.07
C LEU A 119 39.43 16.30 -9.89
N ILE A 120 38.85 17.19 -10.69
CA ILE A 120 39.62 18.19 -11.45
C ILE A 120 40.39 19.12 -10.51
N SER A 121 39.74 19.62 -9.46
CA SER A 121 40.40 20.48 -8.46
C SER A 121 41.54 19.77 -7.74
N VAL A 122 41.39 18.48 -7.43
CA VAL A 122 42.46 17.66 -6.82
C VAL A 122 43.65 17.49 -7.77
N ILE A 123 43.41 17.16 -9.04
CA ILE A 123 44.46 17.02 -10.06
C ILE A 123 45.23 18.34 -10.22
N TYR A 124 44.51 19.46 -10.35
CA TYR A 124 45.15 20.77 -10.47
C TYR A 124 45.95 21.12 -9.22
N ALA A 125 45.43 20.85 -8.01
CA ALA A 125 46.18 21.10 -6.78
C ALA A 125 47.52 20.33 -6.75
N GLU A 126 47.52 19.08 -7.21
CA GLU A 126 48.74 18.27 -7.28
C GLU A 126 49.74 18.82 -8.32
N GLU A 127 49.25 19.23 -9.49
CA GLU A 127 50.07 19.81 -10.55
C GLU A 127 50.67 21.17 -10.14
N TYR A 128 49.87 22.03 -9.53
CA TYR A 128 50.35 23.29 -8.95
C TYR A 128 51.38 23.06 -7.86
N ASN A 129 51.25 22.02 -7.02
CA ASN A 129 52.26 21.72 -6.01
C ASN A 129 53.58 21.23 -6.64
N LYS A 130 53.52 20.40 -7.69
CA LYS A 130 54.71 20.00 -8.46
C LYS A 130 55.41 21.21 -9.08
N LEU A 131 54.64 22.10 -9.72
CA LEU A 131 55.14 23.35 -10.29
C LEU A 131 55.76 24.25 -9.22
N ARG A 132 55.09 24.42 -8.08
CA ARG A 132 55.58 25.21 -6.95
C ARG A 132 56.94 24.71 -6.49
N VAL A 133 57.09 23.40 -6.24
CA VAL A 133 58.38 22.81 -5.83
C VAL A 133 59.47 23.08 -6.87
N ALA A 134 59.17 22.84 -8.15
CA ALA A 134 60.13 23.08 -9.22
C ALA A 134 60.57 24.55 -9.31
N LEU A 135 59.61 25.49 -9.25
CA LEU A 135 59.88 26.93 -9.27
C LEU A 135 60.64 27.39 -8.02
N THR A 136 60.30 26.88 -6.84
CA THR A 136 61.03 27.18 -5.61
C THR A 136 62.50 26.75 -5.73
N ASN A 137 62.79 25.55 -6.22
CA ASN A 137 64.16 25.08 -6.40
C ASN A 137 64.95 25.96 -7.39
N ILE A 138 64.31 26.36 -8.50
CA ILE A 138 64.92 27.28 -9.48
C ILE A 138 65.22 28.63 -8.80
N TYR A 139 64.25 29.20 -8.09
CA TYR A 139 64.40 30.46 -7.38
C TYR A 139 65.54 30.42 -6.37
N GLU A 140 65.57 29.41 -5.49
CA GLU A 140 66.63 29.24 -4.49
C GLU A 140 68.01 29.11 -5.12
N THR A 141 68.12 28.38 -6.24
CA THR A 141 69.38 28.26 -6.98
C THR A 141 69.86 29.60 -7.52
N LEU A 142 68.95 30.39 -8.10
CA LEU A 142 69.27 31.73 -8.63
C LEU A 142 69.66 32.70 -7.51
N ASP A 143 68.88 32.71 -6.42
CA ASP A 143 69.13 33.56 -5.25
C ASP A 143 70.46 33.22 -4.56
N ALA A 144 70.78 31.93 -4.41
CA ALA A 144 72.06 31.49 -3.86
C ALA A 144 73.26 31.93 -4.72
N LYS A 145 73.14 31.82 -6.06
CA LYS A 145 74.19 32.28 -6.98
C LYS A 145 74.39 33.80 -6.90
N ALA A 146 73.31 34.56 -6.88
CA ALA A 146 73.37 36.02 -6.77
C ALA A 146 74.06 36.49 -5.48
N LYS A 147 73.94 35.71 -4.39
CA LYS A 147 74.57 36.00 -3.09
C LYS A 147 76.01 35.51 -2.95
N TYR A 148 76.51 34.68 -3.88
CA TYR A 148 77.89 34.15 -3.84
C TYR A 148 78.91 35.06 -4.55
N GLU A 149 78.48 35.95 -5.45
CA GLU A 149 79.37 36.91 -6.16
C GLU A 149 79.85 38.09 -5.27
N SER A 150 79.47 38.12 -4.00
CA SER A 150 79.83 39.16 -3.03
C SER A 150 80.82 38.71 -1.93
N ALA A 151 81.60 37.64 -2.15
CA ALA A 151 82.69 37.19 -1.28
C ALA A 151 84.07 37.30 -1.96
#